data_AF-A0A355SDX7-F1
#
_entry.id   AF-A0A355SDX7-F1
#
_cell.length_a   1.000
_cell.length_b   1.000
_cell.length_c   1.000
_cell.angle_alpha   90.00
_cell.angle_beta   90.00
_cell.angle_gamma   90.00
#
_symmetry.space_group_name_H-M   'P 1'
#
loop_
_entity.id
_entity.type
_entity.pdbx_description
1 polymer ?
#
loop_
_entity_poly.entity_id
_entity_poly.type
_entity_poly.pdbx_seq_one_letter_code
_entity_poly.pdbx_strand_id
1 'polypeptide(L)' 'MEKEITGKYVISGDTIISTDEFDFNLTKKVPGVYEVIRIIDGVPLFFEKHMDRFAS' A
#
# COMPACT_ATOMS: atom_id res chain seq x y z
N MET A 1 18.57 -2.63 -6.69
CA MET A 1 17.09 -2.65 -6.80
C MET A 1 16.61 -1.30 -6.32
N GLU A 2 15.89 -0.56 -7.16
CA GLU A 2 15.24 0.67 -6.70
C GLU A 2 14.17 0.31 -5.67
N LYS A 3 14.12 1.07 -4.58
CA LYS A 3 13.20 0.83 -3.47
C LYS A 3 11.87 1.46 -3.87
N GLU A 4 10.90 0.63 -4.27
CA GLU A 4 9.55 1.09 -4.68
C GLU A 4 8.76 1.71 -3.51
N ILE A 5 9.17 1.45 -2.26
CA ILE A 5 8.52 1.93 -1.03
C ILE A 5 9.42 2.98 -0.36
N THR A 6 8.93 4.21 -0.28
CA THR A 6 9.63 5.32 0.40
C THR A 6 9.40 5.33 1.92
N GLY A 7 8.37 4.64 2.40
CA GLY A 7 8.05 4.50 3.83
C GLY A 7 9.00 3.55 4.58
N LYS A 8 9.09 3.73 5.90
CA LYS A 8 9.91 2.89 6.80
C LYS A 8 9.24 1.56 7.16
N TYR A 9 7.92 1.49 7.04
CA TYR A 9 7.12 0.34 7.44
C TYR A 9 6.05 0.02 6.40
N VAL A 10 5.62 -1.23 6.41
CA VAL A 10 4.51 -1.77 5.62
C VAL A 10 3.55 -2.49 6.57
N ILE A 11 2.26 -2.49 6.27
CA ILE A 11 1.27 -3.27 7.01
C ILE A 11 0.87 -4.46 6.14
N SER A 12 0.93 -5.67 6.70
CA SER A 12 0.44 -6.89 6.09
C SER A 12 -0.54 -7.57 7.04
N GLY A 13 -1.83 -7.55 6.70
CA GLY A 13 -2.89 -7.96 7.62
C GLY A 13 -2.94 -7.05 8.84
N ASP A 14 -2.68 -7.63 10.02
CA ASP A 14 -2.60 -6.95 11.31
C ASP A 14 -1.16 -6.67 11.78
N THR A 15 -0.15 -7.04 10.98
CA THR A 15 1.26 -6.98 11.35
C THR A 15 1.96 -5.79 10.69
N ILE A 16 2.72 -5.03 11.50
CA ILE A 16 3.61 -3.97 11.03
C ILE A 16 5.00 -4.57 10.78
N ILE A 17 5.53 -4.38 9.57
CA ILE A 17 6.80 -4.96 9.11
C ILE A 17 7.74 -3.82 8.72
N SER A 18 9.02 -3.91 9.06
CA SER A 18 10.03 -2.99 8.54
C SER A 18 10.14 -3.13 7.02
N THR A 19 10.18 -2.01 6.28
CA THR A 19 10.36 -2.06 4.81
C THR A 19 11.66 -2.78 4.42
N ASP A 20 12.68 -2.79 5.27
CA ASP A 20 13.94 -3.48 5.01
C ASP A 20 13.83 -5.02 5.13
N GLU A 21 12.77 -5.51 5.77
CA GLU A 21 12.46 -6.95 5.95
C GLU A 21 11.34 -7.43 5.02
N PHE A 22 10.73 -6.52 4.24
CA PHE A 22 9.59 -6.81 3.38
C PHE A 22 10.01 -7.51 2.08
N ASP A 23 9.30 -8.60 1.71
CA ASP A 23 9.49 -9.28 0.42
C ASP A 23 8.78 -8.53 -0.71
N PHE A 24 9.56 -7.73 -1.46
CA PHE A 24 9.09 -6.97 -2.62
C PHE A 24 8.57 -7.84 -3.78
N ASN A 25 8.78 -9.16 -3.78
CA ASN A 25 8.18 -10.01 -4.81
C ASN A 25 6.65 -10.15 -4.63
N LEU A 26 6.14 -9.87 -3.44
CA LEU A 26 4.69 -9.90 -3.15
C LEU A 26 3.92 -8.84 -3.93
N THR A 27 4.54 -7.68 -4.21
CA THR A 27 3.91 -6.58 -4.97
C THR A 27 3.98 -6.76 -6.48
N LYS A 28 4.79 -7.72 -6.97
CA LYS A 28 5.05 -7.95 -8.40
C LYS A 28 4.14 -9.02 -9.03
N LYS A 29 3.18 -9.55 -8.26
CA LYS A 29 2.20 -10.51 -8.78
C LYS A 29 1.28 -9.82 -9.79
N VAL A 30 1.14 -10.43 -10.96
CA VAL A 30 0.30 -9.94 -12.06
C VAL A 30 -0.82 -10.94 -12.39
N PRO A 31 -2.05 -10.48 -12.68
CA PRO A 31 -2.50 -9.08 -12.61
C PRO A 31 -2.60 -8.59 -11.15
N GLY A 32 -2.13 -7.36 -10.90
CA GLY A 32 -2.14 -6.73 -9.59
C GLY A 32 -2.89 -5.40 -9.65
N VAL A 33 -3.72 -5.14 -8.65
CA VAL A 33 -4.44 -3.87 -8.47
C VAL A 33 -3.89 -3.21 -7.20
N TYR A 34 -3.71 -1.89 -7.24
CA TYR A 34 -3.29 -1.11 -6.09
C TYR A 34 -3.92 0.28 -6.12
N GLU A 35 -3.98 0.92 -4.96
CA GLU A 35 -4.52 2.26 -4.79
C GLU A 35 -3.50 3.17 -4.08
N VAL A 36 -3.51 4.45 -4.43
CA VAL A 36 -2.69 5.48 -3.79
C VAL A 36 -3.62 6.52 -3.19
N ILE A 37 -3.62 6.64 -1.86
CA ILE A 37 -4.50 7.52 -1.11
C ILE A 37 -3.68 8.62 -0.44
N ARG A 38 -4.09 9.87 -0.58
CA ARG A 38 -3.51 11.01 0.15
C ARG A 38 -4.20 11.15 1.50
N ILE A 39 -3.42 11.35 2.56
CA ILE A 39 -3.90 11.63 3.91
C ILE A 39 -3.55 13.08 4.26
N ILE A 40 -4.52 13.85 4.74
CA ILE A 40 -4.34 15.23 5.25
C ILE A 40 -4.92 15.28 6.66
N ASP A 41 -4.14 15.78 7.62
CA ASP A 41 -4.55 15.89 9.04
C ASP A 41 -5.11 14.59 9.62
N GLY A 42 -4.53 13.45 9.23
CA GLY A 42 -4.95 12.12 9.67
C GLY A 42 -6.18 11.56 8.96
N VAL A 43 -6.74 12.27 7.97
CA VAL A 43 -7.95 11.87 7.24
C VAL A 43 -7.60 11.46 5.79
N PRO A 44 -7.94 10.23 5.34
CA PRO A 44 -7.76 9.82 3.96
C PRO A 44 -8.76 10.53 3.04
N LEU A 45 -8.27 11.14 1.95
CA LEU A 45 -9.12 11.80 0.97
C LEU A 45 -9.85 10.79 0.09
N PHE A 46 -11.18 10.93 -0.03
CA PHE A 46 -12.05 10.13 -0.89
C PHE A 46 -11.92 8.61 -0.68
N PHE A 47 -11.73 8.17 0.56
CA PHE A 47 -11.44 6.78 0.92
C PHE A 47 -12.44 5.78 0.31
N GLU A 48 -13.73 6.07 0.39
CA GLU A 48 -14.81 5.21 -0.11
C GLU A 48 -14.69 5.00 -1.63
N LYS A 49 -14.39 6.06 -2.38
CA LYS A 49 -14.21 5.97 -3.84
C LYS A 49 -12.96 5.17 -4.23
N HIS A 50 -11.91 5.23 -3.41
CA HIS A 50 -10.73 4.37 -3.61
C HIS A 50 -11.07 2.90 -3.33
N MET A 51 -11.87 2.62 -2.29
CA MET A 51 -12.31 1.26 -1.99
C MET A 51 -13.23 0.68 -3.07
N ASP A 52 -14.17 1.47 -3.58
CA ASP A 52 -15.04 1.06 -4.68
C ASP A 52 -14.21 0.67 -5.92
N ARG A 53 -13.21 1.50 -6.27
CA ARG A 53 -12.33 1.23 -7.41
C ARG A 53 -11.43 0.02 -7.19
N PHE A 54 -10.92 -0.18 -5.97
CA PHE A 54 -10.07 -1.33 -5.65
C PHE A 54 -10.82 -2.66 -5.75
N ALA A 55 -12.13 -2.67 -5.44
CA ALA A 55 -12.97 -3.86 -5.48
C ALA A 55 -13.55 -4.17 -6.88
N SER A 56 -13.31 -3.31 -7.87
CA SER A 56 -13.87 -3.38 -9.23
C SER A 56 -13.09 -4.29 -10.18
#